data_AF-A0A968IQD5-F1
#
_entry.id   AF-A0A968IQD5-F1
#
_cell.length_a   1.000
_cell.length_b   1.000
_cell.length_c   1.000
_cell.angle_alpha   90.00
_cell.angle_beta   90.00
_cell.angle_gamma   90.00
#
_symmetry.space_group_name_H-M   'P 1'
#
loop_
_entity.id
_entity.type
_entity.pdbx_description
1 polymer ?
#
loop_
_entity_poly.entity_id
_entity_poly.type
_entity_poly.pdbx_seq_one_letter_code
_entity_poly.pdbx_strand_id
1 'polypeptide(L)'
;MKITQGKINELLSESACEHNHKKEGKKNKSCTQVAQPGAAQGGCAFDGAMIALVPITDAAHLVHGPIACAGNSWGSRGSLSS
;
A
#
# COMPACT_ATOMS: atom_id res chain seq x y z
N MET A 1 25.00 -13.25 -5.04
CA MET A 1 24.86 -13.56 -3.60
C MET A 1 23.67 -14.51 -3.42
N LYS A 2 23.85 -15.67 -2.78
CA LYS A 2 22.73 -16.56 -2.45
C LYS A 2 22.13 -16.11 -1.11
N ILE A 3 20.87 -15.68 -1.13
CA ILE A 3 20.15 -15.35 0.11
C ILE A 3 19.81 -16.66 0.81
N THR A 4 20.21 -16.80 2.08
CA THR A 4 19.93 -17.99 2.90
C THR A 4 18.49 -17.95 3.42
N GLN A 5 17.92 -19.12 3.72
CA GLN A 5 16.56 -19.20 4.28
C GLN A 5 16.41 -18.38 5.58
N GLY A 6 17.43 -18.39 6.44
CA GLY A 6 17.43 -17.55 7.65
C GLY A 6 17.30 -16.05 7.34
N LYS A 7 18.00 -15.57 6.31
CA LYS A 7 17.94 -14.16 5.90
C LYS A 7 16.62 -13.79 5.23
N ILE A 8 15.97 -14.73 4.53
CA ILE A 8 14.60 -14.56 4.01
C ILE A 8 13.61 -14.43 5.17
N ASN A 9 13.72 -15.29 6.19
CA ASN A 9 12.82 -15.28 7.34
C ASN A 9 12.94 -13.99 8.15
N GLU A 10 14.14 -13.44 8.28
CA GLU A 10 14.37 -12.16 8.96
C GLU A 10 13.71 -10.98 8.21
N LEU A 11 13.82 -10.95 6.88
CA LEU A 11 13.15 -9.95 6.04
C LEU A 11 11.61 -10.05 6.07
N LEU A 12 11.08 -11.22 6.42
CA LEU A 12 9.64 -11.46 6.57
C LEU A 12 9.13 -11.20 8.00
N SER A 13 10.02 -10.85 8.94
CA SER A 13 9.67 -10.56 10.33
C SER A 13 9.20 -9.11 10.48
N GLU A 14 7.92 -8.87 10.17
CA GLU A 14 7.30 -7.55 10.29
C GLU A 14 6.68 -7.38 11.69
N SER A 15 7.49 -6.96 12.67
CA SER A 15 7.06 -6.76 14.07
C SER A 15 6.06 -5.62 14.29
N ALA A 16 5.76 -4.83 13.26
CA ALA A 16 4.73 -3.78 13.27
C ALA A 16 3.44 -4.20 12.53
N CYS A 17 3.43 -5.38 11.90
CA CYS A 17 2.27 -5.86 11.15
C CYS A 17 1.34 -6.61 12.11
N GLU A 18 0.28 -5.93 12.59
CA GLU A 18 -0.74 -6.47 13.52
C GLU A 18 -1.28 -7.85 13.10
N HIS A 19 -1.23 -8.18 11.81
CA HIS A 19 -1.71 -9.44 11.23
C HIS A 19 -0.75 -10.64 11.38
N ASN A 20 0.50 -10.43 11.81
CA ASN A 20 1.55 -11.45 11.84
C ASN A 20 2.10 -11.78 13.25
N HIS A 21 1.60 -11.14 14.32
CA HIS A 21 2.10 -11.35 15.70
C HIS A 21 1.78 -12.71 16.35
N LYS A 22 0.83 -13.50 15.82
CA LYS A 22 0.33 -14.73 16.45
C LYS A 22 0.30 -15.94 15.51
N LYS A 23 1.40 -16.24 14.81
CA LYS A 23 1.47 -17.43 13.96
C LYS A 23 2.60 -18.36 14.38
N GLU A 24 2.30 -19.23 15.34
CA GLU A 24 3.08 -20.44 15.61
C GLU A 24 2.97 -21.40 14.42
N GLY A 25 3.90 -21.31 13.47
CA GLY A 25 4.06 -22.31 12.39
C GLY A 25 3.26 -22.07 11.10
N LYS A 26 2.57 -20.93 10.92
CA LYS A 26 1.92 -20.56 9.65
C LYS A 26 2.67 -19.43 8.95
N LYS A 27 2.78 -19.49 7.62
CA LYS A 27 3.41 -18.43 6.81
C LYS A 27 2.79 -17.05 7.12
N ASN A 28 3.66 -16.04 7.25
CA ASN A 28 3.27 -14.65 7.43
C ASN A 28 2.34 -14.23 6.29
N LYS A 29 1.23 -13.54 6.61
CA LYS A 29 0.40 -12.91 5.59
C LYS A 29 1.25 -11.79 5.01
N SER A 30 1.65 -11.96 3.75
CA SER A 30 2.32 -10.90 3.01
C SER A 30 1.32 -9.77 2.76
N CYS A 31 1.74 -8.52 2.91
CA CYS A 31 0.96 -7.34 2.51
C CYS A 31 0.59 -7.36 1.00
N THR A 32 1.28 -8.15 0.19
CA THR A 32 0.93 -8.46 -1.21
C THR A 32 -0.12 -9.57 -1.34
N GLN A 33 -1.06 -9.71 -0.39
CA GLN A 33 -2.20 -10.61 -0.59
C GLN A 33 -2.91 -10.21 -1.89
N VAL A 34 -3.09 -11.17 -2.81
CA VAL A 34 -3.88 -10.94 -4.02
C VAL A 34 -5.32 -10.71 -3.59
N ALA A 35 -5.94 -9.71 -4.20
CA ALA A 35 -7.28 -9.35 -3.85
C ALA A 35 -8.28 -10.47 -4.14
N GLN A 36 -9.02 -10.89 -3.11
CA GLN A 36 -10.17 -11.78 -3.28
C GLN A 36 -11.30 -11.02 -3.98
N PRO A 37 -11.76 -11.48 -5.16
CA PRO A 37 -12.84 -10.82 -5.88
C PRO A 37 -14.10 -10.68 -5.01
N GLY A 38 -14.69 -9.50 -5.00
CA GLY A 38 -15.91 -9.19 -4.22
C GLY A 38 -15.69 -8.91 -2.73
N ALA A 39 -14.48 -9.09 -2.19
CA ALA A 39 -14.16 -8.70 -0.83
C ALA A 39 -13.64 -7.25 -0.78
N ALA A 40 -14.04 -6.51 0.26
CA ALA A 40 -13.45 -5.21 0.53
C ALA A 40 -11.96 -5.37 0.87
N GLN A 41 -11.13 -4.63 0.15
CA GLN A 41 -9.70 -4.48 0.42
C GLN A 41 -9.34 -3.01 0.29
N GLY A 42 -8.18 -2.63 0.82
CA GLY A 42 -7.69 -1.25 0.75
C GLY A 42 -7.68 -0.69 -0.68
N GLY A 43 -7.49 0.63 -0.79
CA GLY A 43 -7.44 1.33 -2.07
C GLY A 43 -6.39 0.77 -3.03
N CYS A 44 -6.42 1.24 -4.28
CA CYS A 44 -5.44 0.84 -5.29
C CYS A 44 -4.10 1.55 -5.10
N ALA A 45 -3.07 1.12 -5.83
CA ALA A 45 -1.75 1.74 -5.80
C ALA A 45 -1.78 3.24 -6.11
N PHE A 46 -2.67 3.68 -7.01
CA PHE A 46 -2.86 5.10 -7.32
C PHE A 46 -3.42 5.88 -6.13
N ASP A 47 -4.41 5.34 -5.42
CA ASP A 47 -4.96 5.97 -4.23
C ASP A 47 -3.89 6.09 -3.13
N GLY A 48 -3.06 5.05 -2.96
CA GLY A 48 -1.89 5.11 -2.08
C GLY A 48 -0.87 6.19 -2.49
N ALA A 49 -0.60 6.32 -3.79
CA ALA A 49 0.30 7.35 -4.31
C ALA A 49 -0.26 8.75 -4.08
N MET A 50 -1.55 8.99 -4.34
CA MET A 50 -2.19 10.29 -4.09
C MET A 50 -2.18 10.64 -2.59
N ILE A 51 -2.42 9.68 -1.69
CA ILE A 51 -2.32 9.91 -0.24
C ILE A 51 -0.92 10.39 0.15
N ALA A 52 0.12 9.75 -0.40
CA ALA A 52 1.50 10.02 -0.02
C ALA A 52 2.09 11.27 -0.70
N LEU A 53 1.72 11.52 -1.96
CA LEU A 53 2.39 12.51 -2.81
C LEU A 53 1.63 13.83 -2.91
N VAL A 54 0.29 13.84 -2.85
CA VAL A 54 -0.49 15.09 -2.95
C VAL A 54 -0.04 16.13 -1.93
N PRO A 55 0.36 15.83 -0.69
CA PRO A 55 0.87 16.83 0.25
C PRO A 55 2.09 17.63 -0.23
N ILE A 56 2.78 17.20 -1.29
CA ILE A 56 3.85 17.95 -1.94
C ILE A 56 3.21 19.06 -2.77
N THR A 57 3.29 20.30 -2.29
CA THR A 57 2.58 21.47 -2.86
C THR A 57 3.35 22.19 -3.95
N ASP A 58 4.64 21.90 -4.12
CA ASP A 58 5.56 22.55 -5.06
C ASP A 58 5.81 21.71 -6.33
N ALA A 59 4.96 20.72 -6.58
CA ALA A 59 5.01 19.87 -7.77
C ALA A 59 3.60 19.69 -8.38
N ALA A 60 3.54 19.53 -9.70
CA ALA A 60 2.31 19.20 -10.39
C ALA A 60 2.06 17.68 -10.37
N HIS A 61 0.92 17.25 -9.83
CA HIS A 61 0.50 15.85 -9.78
C HIS A 61 -0.34 15.49 -11.00
N LEU A 62 0.30 15.10 -12.10
CA LEU A 62 -0.39 14.73 -13.34
C LEU A 62 -0.91 13.29 -13.28
N VAL A 63 -2.23 13.13 -13.41
CA VAL A 63 -2.89 11.82 -13.46
C VAL A 63 -3.15 11.42 -14.90
N HIS A 64 -2.41 10.42 -15.39
CA HIS A 64 -2.70 9.82 -16.69
C HIS A 64 -3.73 8.68 -16.54
N GLY A 65 -4.98 8.96 -16.88
CA GLY A 65 -6.05 7.97 -16.83
C GLY A 65 -7.43 8.59 -17.02
N PRO A 66 -8.49 7.79 -16.87
CA PRO A 66 -9.85 8.31 -16.88
C PRO A 66 -10.07 9.32 -15.77
N ILE A 67 -10.92 10.33 -16.03
CA ILE A 67 -11.20 11.42 -15.08
C ILE A 67 -11.67 10.93 -13.71
N ALA A 68 -12.33 9.77 -13.65
CA ALA A 68 -12.81 9.17 -12.40
C ALA A 68 -11.69 8.84 -11.40
N CYS A 69 -10.47 8.55 -11.86
CA CYS A 69 -9.35 8.29 -10.95
C CYS A 69 -9.01 9.53 -10.13
N ALA A 70 -8.76 10.67 -10.81
CA ALA A 70 -8.50 11.93 -10.13
C ALA A 70 -9.73 12.42 -9.35
N GLY A 71 -10.91 12.40 -9.98
CA GLY A 71 -12.14 12.94 -9.38
C GLY A 71 -12.55 12.25 -8.07
N ASN A 72 -12.36 10.93 -7.95
CA ASN A 72 -12.71 10.20 -6.72
C ASN A 72 -11.69 10.36 -5.60
N SER A 73 -10.42 10.68 -5.93
CA SER A 73 -9.33 10.81 -4.95
C SER A 73 -9.05 12.28 -4.55
N TRP A 74 -9.57 13.25 -5.30
CA TRP A 74 -9.27 14.67 -5.09
C TRP A 74 -9.85 15.19 -3.78
N GLY A 75 -9.03 15.85 -2.96
CA GLY A 75 -9.47 16.50 -1.71
C GLY A 75 -9.96 15.54 -0.60
N SER A 76 -9.97 14.23 -0.81
CA SER A 76 -10.56 13.25 0.11
C SER A 76 -9.71 12.98 1.37
N ARG A 77 -8.52 13.57 1.44
CA ARG A 77 -7.46 13.22 2.41
C ARG A 77 -6.94 14.41 3.22
N GLY A 78 -7.60 15.58 3.13
CA GLY A 78 -7.21 16.78 3.89
C GLY A 78 -5.88 17.41 3.46
N SER A 79 -5.38 17.11 2.26
CA SER A 79 -4.22 17.81 1.72
C SER A 79 -4.59 19.26 1.40
N LEU A 80 -3.69 20.19 1.75
CA LEU A 80 -3.78 21.60 1.37
C LEU A 80 -3.33 21.83 -0.09
N SER A 81 -2.80 20.79 -0.73
CA SER A 81 -2.38 20.79 -2.14
C SER A 81 -3.53 20.34 -3.05
N SER A 82 -3.55 20.84 -4.28
CA SER A 82 -4.52 20.50 -5.34
C SER A 82 -3.80 20.39 -6.66
#